data_AF-A0A916K1C4-F1
#
_entry.id   AF-A0A916K1C4-F1
#
_cell.length_a   1.000
_cell.length_b   1.000
_cell.length_c   1.000
_cell.angle_alpha   90.00
_cell.angle_beta   90.00
_cell.angle_gamma   90.00
#
_symmetry.space_group_name_H-M   'P 1'
#
loop_
_entity.id
_entity.type
_entity.pdbx_description
1 polymer ?
#
loop_
_entity_poly.entity_id
_entity_poly.type
_entity_poly.pdbx_seq_one_letter_code
_entity_poly.pdbx_strand_id
1 'polypeptide(L)'
;MSAMNEAQAAKWREMRKKGKGRYVFLFGVLQWGIVLTILFTAVQWLTQHTFTKEWLYIRLFVFACIGFFIANFRWDAKEIKFLDYENKGKKQSRRAAR
;
A
#
# COMPACT_ATOMS: atom_id res chain seq x y z
N MET A 1 4.48 16.92 -8.25
CA MET A 1 4.46 15.43 -8.20
C MET A 1 5.32 14.89 -9.33
N SER A 2 6.37 14.11 -9.04
CA SER A 2 7.21 13.51 -10.10
C SER A 2 6.44 12.49 -10.93
N ALA A 3 6.60 12.55 -12.25
CA ALA A 3 6.10 11.56 -13.18
C ALA A 3 6.73 10.19 -12.90
N MET A 4 5.93 9.13 -13.09
CA MET A 4 6.39 7.75 -12.93
C MET A 4 7.37 7.39 -14.05
N ASN A 5 8.52 6.80 -13.70
CA ASN A 5 9.55 6.43 -14.67
C ASN A 5 9.21 5.09 -15.38
N GLU A 6 9.81 4.81 -16.54
CA GLU A 6 9.58 3.58 -17.33
C GLU A 6 9.80 2.30 -16.52
N ALA A 7 10.92 2.22 -15.79
CA ALA A 7 11.21 1.07 -14.93
C ALA A 7 10.16 0.89 -13.81
N GLN A 8 9.59 1.98 -13.30
CA GLN A 8 8.52 1.93 -12.30
C GLN A 8 7.21 1.48 -12.95
N ALA A 9 6.90 1.96 -14.16
CA ALA A 9 5.72 1.60 -14.93
C ALA A 9 5.72 0.11 -15.30
N ALA A 10 6.87 -0.44 -15.70
CA ALA A 10 7.04 -1.87 -15.99
C ALA A 10 6.81 -2.73 -14.74
N LYS A 11 7.45 -2.39 -13.61
CA LYS A 11 7.23 -3.08 -12.33
C LYS A 11 5.77 -3.02 -11.89
N TRP A 12 5.12 -1.87 -12.06
CA TRP A 12 3.72 -1.71 -11.67
C TRP A 12 2.75 -2.49 -12.58
N ARG A 13 3.07 -2.64 -13.88
CA ARG A 13 2.33 -3.51 -14.79
C ARG A 13 2.32 -4.96 -14.29
N GLU A 14 3.48 -5.48 -13.90
CA GLU A 14 3.60 -6.83 -13.36
C GLU A 14 2.88 -6.98 -12.01
N MET A 15 2.94 -5.95 -11.16
CA MET A 15 2.19 -5.96 -9.89
C MET A 15 0.68 -5.91 -10.09
N ARG A 16 0.17 -5.18 -11.10
CA ARG A 16 -1.26 -5.14 -11.42
C ARG A 16 -1.82 -6.50 -11.85
N LYS A 17 -1.05 -7.30 -12.59
CA LYS A 17 -1.45 -8.67 -12.98
C LYS A 17 -1.73 -9.58 -11.79
N LYS A 18 -1.06 -9.38 -10.65
CA LYS A 18 -1.24 -10.18 -9.42
C LYS A 18 -2.55 -9.86 -8.68
N GLY A 19 -3.24 -8.79 -9.06
CA GLY A 19 -4.54 -8.40 -8.52
C GLY A 19 -4.46 -7.53 -7.26
N LYS A 20 -5.44 -6.63 -7.14
CA LYS A 20 -5.55 -5.64 -6.05
C LYS A 20 -5.70 -6.31 -4.68
N GLY A 21 -6.53 -7.36 -4.57
CA GLY A 21 -6.79 -8.03 -3.29
C GLY A 21 -5.55 -8.62 -2.65
N ARG A 22 -4.70 -9.30 -3.43
CA ARG A 22 -3.47 -9.93 -2.92
C ARG A 22 -2.43 -8.88 -2.51
N TYR A 23 -2.36 -7.76 -3.23
CA TYR A 23 -1.52 -6.62 -2.84
C TYR A 23 -1.98 -5.99 -1.53
N VAL A 24 -3.27 -5.70 -1.40
CA VAL A 24 -3.84 -5.06 -0.20
C VAL A 24 -3.69 -5.96 1.02
N PHE A 25 -3.86 -7.27 0.86
CA PHE A 25 -3.66 -8.22 1.96
C PHE A 25 -2.19 -8.26 2.42
N LEU A 26 -1.24 -8.41 1.49
CA LEU A 26 0.18 -8.51 1.83
C LEU A 26 0.78 -7.19 2.33
N PHE A 27 0.54 -6.09 1.61
CA PHE A 27 1.15 -4.79 1.93
C PHE A 27 0.34 -3.95 2.91
N GLY A 28 -0.96 -4.21 3.04
CA GLY A 28 -1.85 -3.52 3.96
C GLY A 28 -1.95 -4.27 5.26
N VAL A 29 -2.71 -5.36 5.25
CA VAL A 29 -3.05 -6.10 6.46
C VAL A 29 -1.81 -6.71 7.10
N LEU A 30 -1.01 -7.45 6.31
CA LEU A 30 0.16 -8.15 6.85
C LEU A 30 1.26 -7.17 7.24
N GLN A 31 1.62 -6.24 6.34
CA GLN A 31 2.72 -5.31 6.61
C GLN A 31 2.36 -4.27 7.69
N TRP A 32 1.23 -3.57 7.58
CA TRP A 32 0.86 -2.54 8.56
C TRP A 32 0.27 -3.12 9.84
N GLY A 33 -0.60 -4.13 9.74
CA GLY A 33 -1.21 -4.75 10.92
C GLY A 33 -0.17 -5.34 11.86
N ILE A 34 0.80 -6.10 11.33
CA ILE A 34 1.88 -6.69 12.15
C ILE A 34 2.83 -5.60 12.66
N VAL A 35 3.28 -4.68 11.81
CA VAL A 35 4.25 -3.65 12.21
C VAL A 35 3.67 -2.74 13.29
N LEU A 36 2.43 -2.26 13.14
CA LEU A 36 1.77 -1.43 14.14
C LEU A 36 1.52 -2.19 15.44
N THR A 37 1.12 -3.45 15.35
CA THR A 37 0.94 -4.29 16.54
C THR A 37 2.24 -4.45 17.31
N ILE A 38 3.35 -4.76 16.63
CA ILE A 38 4.68 -4.88 17.26
C ILE A 38 5.10 -3.54 17.86
N LEU A 39 4.97 -2.43 17.13
CA LEU A 39 5.32 -1.09 17.61
C LEU A 39 4.53 -0.72 18.87
N PHE A 40 3.21 -0.85 18.84
CA PHE A 40 2.37 -0.51 19.99
C PHE A 40 2.59 -1.47 21.16
N THR A 41 2.87 -2.75 20.89
CA THR A 41 3.19 -3.72 21.94
C THR A 41 4.52 -3.36 22.61
N ALA A 42 5.55 -2.99 21.84
CA ALA A 42 6.83 -2.55 22.37
C ALA A 42 6.70 -1.25 23.18
N VAL A 43 5.93 -0.27 22.68
CA VAL A 43 5.66 0.98 23.40
C VAL A 43 4.90 0.71 24.70
N GLN A 44 3.89 -0.16 24.67
CA GLN A 44 3.14 -0.52 25.88
C GLN A 44 4.02 -1.25 26.91
N TRP A 45 4.90 -2.14 26.44
CA TRP A 45 5.86 -2.82 27.31
C TRP A 45 6.79 -1.84 28.03
N LEU A 46 7.28 -0.82 27.31
CA LEU A 46 8.19 0.21 27.84
C LEU A 46 7.51 1.19 28.79
N THR A 47 6.20 1.44 28.63
CA THR A 47 5.48 2.48 29.37
C THR A 47 4.66 1.96 30.53
N GLN A 48 3.96 0.83 30.35
CA GLN A 48 2.95 0.37 31.29
C GLN A 48 3.31 -0.92 32.01
N HIS A 49 4.33 -1.67 31.57
CA HIS A 49 4.72 -2.99 32.11
C HIS A 49 3.56 -3.99 32.29
N THR A 50 2.40 -3.73 31.71
CA THR A 50 1.19 -4.56 31.81
C THR A 50 0.85 -5.09 30.43
N PHE A 51 0.60 -6.41 30.36
CA PHE A 51 0.30 -7.09 29.11
C PHE A 51 -1.03 -7.84 29.22
N THR A 52 -2.09 -7.22 28.72
CA THR A 52 -3.42 -7.84 28.64
C THR A 52 -3.63 -8.42 27.25
N LYS A 53 -3.77 -9.75 27.18
CA LYS A 53 -3.90 -10.50 25.92
C LYS A 53 -5.14 -10.08 25.13
N GLU A 54 -6.25 -9.76 25.79
CA GLU A 54 -7.48 -9.33 25.12
C GLU A 54 -7.27 -8.06 24.29
N TRP A 55 -6.49 -7.11 24.82
CA TRP A 55 -6.21 -5.83 24.15
C TRP A 55 -5.35 -6.01 22.89
N LEU A 56 -4.52 -7.06 22.85
CA LEU A 56 -3.69 -7.38 21.68
C LEU A 56 -4.55 -7.76 20.47
N TYR A 57 -5.56 -8.61 20.66
CA TYR A 57 -6.44 -9.05 19.56
C TYR A 57 -7.25 -7.89 18.99
N ILE A 58 -7.77 -7.01 19.86
CA ILE A 58 -8.51 -5.82 19.45
C ILE A 58 -7.61 -4.90 18.62
N ARG A 59 -6.37 -4.63 19.08
CA ARG A 59 -5.41 -3.82 18.32
C ARG A 59 -5.07 -4.42 16.97
N LEU A 60 -4.81 -5.73 16.94
CA LEU A 60 -4.47 -6.41 15.69
C LEU A 60 -5.62 -6.31 14.68
N PHE A 61 -6.87 -6.45 15.12
CA PHE A 61 -8.03 -6.26 14.27
C PHE A 61 -8.17 -4.81 13.78
N VAL A 62 -8.09 -3.83 14.67
CA VAL A 62 -8.20 -2.40 14.33
C VAL A 62 -7.08 -1.97 13.37
N PHE A 63 -5.83 -2.35 13.66
CA PHE A 63 -4.68 -2.03 12.80
C PHE A 63 -4.72 -2.80 11.48
N ALA A 64 -5.26 -4.02 11.43
CA ALA A 64 -5.52 -4.73 10.18
C ALA A 64 -6.53 -3.96 9.30
N CYS A 65 -7.62 -3.46 9.88
CA CYS A 65 -8.58 -2.61 9.17
C CYS A 65 -7.94 -1.32 8.64
N ILE A 66 -7.17 -0.61 9.46
CA ILE A 66 -6.46 0.60 9.05
C ILE A 66 -5.46 0.28 7.92
N GLY A 67 -4.67 -0.78 8.08
CA GLY A 67 -3.71 -1.24 7.07
C GLY A 67 -4.38 -1.59 5.74
N PHE A 68 -5.56 -2.21 5.78
CA PHE A 68 -6.38 -2.49 4.60
C PHE A 68 -6.75 -1.21 3.85
N PHE A 69 -7.29 -0.20 4.53
CA PHE A 69 -7.62 1.09 3.90
C PHE A 69 -6.39 1.76 3.32
N ILE A 70 -5.29 1.87 4.08
CA ILE A 70 -4.04 2.50 3.64
C ILE A 70 -3.50 1.82 2.37
N ALA A 71 -3.49 0.49 2.32
CA ALA A 71 -3.00 -0.20 1.13
C ALA A 71 -3.94 -0.06 -0.07
N ASN A 72 -5.25 0.02 0.17
CA ASN A 72 -6.24 0.30 -0.87
C ASN A 72 -6.02 1.70 -1.47
N PHE A 73 -5.88 2.72 -0.64
CA PHE A 73 -5.54 4.09 -1.08
C PHE A 73 -4.19 4.15 -1.79
N ARG A 74 -3.18 3.43 -1.28
CA ARG A 74 -1.85 3.42 -1.89
C ARG A 74 -1.82 2.71 -3.24
N TRP A 75 -2.64 1.69 -3.43
CA TRP A 75 -2.85 1.08 -4.74
C TRP A 75 -3.46 2.10 -5.70
N ASP A 76 -4.55 2.74 -5.29
CA ASP A 76 -5.28 3.70 -6.10
C ASP A 76 -4.40 4.87 -6.55
N ALA A 77 -3.64 5.44 -5.60
CA ALA A 77 -2.68 6.50 -5.90
C ALA A 77 -1.59 6.09 -6.91
N LYS A 78 -1.17 4.82 -6.93
CA LYS A 78 -0.21 4.31 -7.92
C LYS A 78 -0.88 4.01 -9.27
N GLU A 79 -2.13 3.57 -9.25
CA GLU A 79 -2.94 3.36 -10.45
C GLU A 79 -3.17 4.68 -11.20
N ILE A 80 -3.55 5.75 -10.50
CA ILE A 80 -3.69 7.10 -11.06
C ILE A 80 -2.38 7.55 -11.73
N LYS A 81 -1.23 7.38 -11.06
CA LYS A 81 0.08 7.75 -11.63
C LYS A 81 0.44 6.96 -12.88
N PHE A 82 0.11 5.67 -12.91
CA PHE A 82 0.35 4.83 -14.05
C PHE A 82 -0.52 5.24 -15.26
N LEU A 83 -1.79 5.56 -15.02
CA LEU A 83 -2.71 6.01 -16.07
C LEU A 83 -2.27 7.36 -16.67
N ASP A 84 -1.79 8.29 -15.84
CA ASP A 84 -1.21 9.55 -16.33
C ASP A 84 0.02 9.32 -17.22
N TYR A 85 0.93 8.42 -16.81
CA TYR A 85 2.08 8.03 -17.62
C TYR A 85 1.67 7.42 -18.97
N GLU A 86 0.70 6.50 -18.99
CA GLU A 86 0.23 5.87 -20.22
C GLU A 86 -0.42 6.88 -21.18
N ASN A 87 -1.21 7.81 -20.64
CA ASN A 87 -1.84 8.87 -21.42
C ASN A 87 -0.84 9.84 -22.04
N LYS A 88 0.25 10.17 -21.33
CA LYS A 88 1.34 10.98 -21.87
C LYS A 88 2.05 10.29 -23.03
N GLY A 89 2.36 8.99 -22.90
CA GLY A 89 2.95 8.19 -23.98
C GLY A 89 2.07 8.15 -25.23
N LYS A 90 0.76 7.94 -25.09
CA LYS A 90 -0.20 7.97 -26.21
C LYS A 90 -0.27 9.34 -26.90
N LYS A 91 -0.29 10.44 -26.13
CA LYS A 91 -0.30 11.80 -26.69
C LYS A 91 0.98 12.10 -27.48
N GLN A 92 2.13 11.64 -27.02
CA GLN A 92 3.41 11.84 -27.70
C GLN A 92 3.48 11.05 -29.02
N SER A 93 3.06 9.79 -29.02
CA SER A 93 2.97 8.98 -30.24
C SER A 93 2.04 9.59 -31.29
N ARG A 94 0.87 10.11 -30.88
CA ARG A 94 -0.06 10.79 -31.81
C ARG A 94 0.48 12.08 -32.40
N ARG A 95 1.37 12.78 -31.68
CA ARG A 95 2.03 14.00 -32.18
C ARG A 95 3.17 13.69 -33.13
N ALA A 96 3.89 12.58 -32.95
CA ALA A 96 4.97 12.16 -33.84
C ALA A 96 4.46 11.56 -35.17
N ALA A 97 3.20 11.14 -35.23
CA ALA A 97 2.55 10.60 -36.42
C ALA A 97 1.75 11.64 -37.23
N ARG A 98 1.77 12.93 -36.83
CA ARG A 98 1.21 14.06 -37.56
C ARG A 98 2.36 14.88 -38.13
#